data_AF-A0A4P9WUG6-F1
#
_entry.id   AF-A0A4P9WUG6-F1
#
_cell.length_a   1.000
_cell.length_b   1.000
_cell.length_c   1.000
_cell.angle_alpha   90.00
_cell.angle_beta   90.00
_cell.angle_gamma   90.00
#
_symmetry.space_group_name_H-M   'P 1'
#
loop_
_entity.id
_entity.type
_entity.pdbx_description
1 polymer ?
#
loop_
_entity_poly.entity_id
_entity_poly.type
_entity_poly.pdbx_seq_one_letter_code
_entity_poly.pdbx_strand_id
1 'polypeptide(L)'
;PTATRWISANERRQHNDITDLWVSWLGSVYDLTPLAQAYADDPLLLPILKRAGQDLSDWFDPATSDLRTHVHPLTGTVAPFTPDGRFLHVPPVMPRADWSSDHVACPWWLDRQYHLGSLSRQARHIRIVNTLTQQEDVLEVCGEETLTQIQDRYLMVNSHAKGYMWKYLGALLDMTLTLQENGIPDETAMLHQLAMDPVAWLPTLHVYFSDDLTVA
;
A
#
# COMPACT_ATOMS: atom_id res chain seq x y z
N PRO A 1 -18.27 5.07 -7.46
CA PRO A 1 -17.31 4.24 -6.70
C PRO A 1 -15.88 4.66 -7.05
N THR A 2 -15.22 5.39 -6.17
CA THR A 2 -13.78 5.67 -6.29
C THR A 2 -13.05 4.33 -6.33
N ALA A 3 -12.29 4.08 -7.39
CA ALA A 3 -11.53 2.84 -7.53
C ALA A 3 -10.57 2.70 -6.33
N THR A 4 -10.47 1.49 -5.78
CA THR A 4 -9.53 1.20 -4.70
C THR A 4 -8.11 1.51 -5.18
N ARG A 5 -7.40 2.37 -4.44
CA ARG A 5 -5.98 2.60 -4.67
C ARG A 5 -5.19 1.40 -4.15
N TRP A 6 -4.42 0.77 -5.02
CA TRP A 6 -3.48 -0.27 -4.65
C TRP A 6 -2.15 0.36 -4.28
N ILE A 7 -1.46 -0.19 -3.29
CA ILE A 7 -0.18 0.31 -2.78
C ILE A 7 0.78 -0.87 -2.71
N SER A 8 1.98 -0.70 -3.27
CA SER A 8 3.02 -1.73 -3.19
C SER A 8 3.65 -1.75 -1.79
N ALA A 9 4.24 -2.90 -1.41
CA ALA A 9 4.95 -2.99 -0.15
C ALA A 9 6.16 -2.04 -0.09
N ASN A 10 6.77 -1.72 -1.24
CA ASN A 10 7.90 -0.81 -1.34
C ASN A 10 7.44 0.66 -1.29
N GLU A 11 6.35 1.03 -1.96
CA GLU A 11 5.72 2.36 -1.84
C GLU A 11 5.44 2.66 -0.37
N ARG A 12 4.72 1.77 0.31
CA ARG A 12 4.41 1.90 1.74
C ARG A 12 5.64 2.04 2.64
N ARG A 13 6.75 1.36 2.32
CA ARG A 13 8.00 1.42 3.10
C ARG A 13 8.70 2.78 3.03
N GLN A 14 8.44 3.57 1.99
CA GLN A 14 9.03 4.91 1.85
C GLN A 14 8.39 5.92 2.81
N HIS A 15 7.16 5.66 3.27
CA HIS A 15 6.41 6.49 4.22
C HIS A 15 6.64 6.00 5.65
N ASN A 16 7.85 6.25 6.18
CA ASN A 16 8.32 5.70 7.45
C ASN A 16 8.74 6.75 8.50
N ASP A 17 8.31 8.01 8.35
CA ASP A 17 8.69 9.12 9.24
C ASP A 17 7.48 9.70 9.98
N ILE A 18 7.72 10.49 11.05
CA ILE A 18 6.63 11.11 11.84
C ILE A 18 5.77 12.10 11.02
N THR A 19 6.38 12.73 10.00
CA THR A 19 5.69 13.66 9.11
C THR A 19 5.07 12.97 7.89
N ASP A 20 5.33 11.67 7.72
CA ASP A 20 4.86 10.86 6.60
C ASP A 20 4.84 9.38 7.01
N LEU A 21 3.76 8.99 7.71
CA LEU A 21 3.67 7.73 8.46
C LEU A 21 2.60 6.83 7.88
N TRP A 22 2.98 5.84 7.07
CA TRP A 22 2.05 4.81 6.62
C TRP A 22 2.32 3.47 7.29
N VAL A 23 1.24 2.76 7.57
CA VAL A 23 1.28 1.39 8.07
C VAL A 23 0.28 0.55 7.30
N SER A 24 0.51 -0.76 7.24
CA SER A 24 -0.52 -1.69 6.78
C SER A 24 -0.98 -2.58 7.92
N TRP A 25 -2.20 -3.07 7.82
CA TRP A 25 -2.70 -4.15 8.66
C TRP A 25 -3.83 -4.88 7.94
N LEU A 26 -3.83 -6.21 8.00
CA LEU A 26 -4.82 -7.10 7.37
C LEU A 26 -5.10 -6.79 5.88
N GLY A 27 -4.10 -6.30 5.15
CA GLY A 27 -4.20 -5.96 3.73
C GLY A 27 -4.74 -4.57 3.42
N SER A 28 -5.05 -3.75 4.42
CA SER A 28 -5.37 -2.33 4.25
C SER A 28 -4.18 -1.45 4.61
N VAL A 29 -4.01 -0.33 3.90
CA VAL A 29 -2.97 0.67 4.16
C VAL A 29 -3.61 1.92 4.73
N TYR A 30 -3.02 2.41 5.82
CA TYR A 30 -3.49 3.55 6.59
C TYR A 30 -2.42 4.65 6.62
N ASP A 31 -2.84 5.88 6.39
CA ASP A 31 -2.03 7.09 6.61
C ASP A 31 -2.28 7.60 8.03
N LEU A 32 -1.31 7.38 8.92
CA LEU A 32 -1.35 7.78 10.32
C LEU A 32 -0.63 9.11 10.56
N THR A 33 -0.24 9.84 9.50
CA THR A 33 0.42 11.15 9.64
C THR A 33 -0.40 12.13 10.49
N PRO A 34 -1.72 12.30 10.29
CA PRO A 34 -2.52 13.20 11.13
C PRO A 34 -2.59 12.73 12.59
N LEU A 35 -2.57 11.41 12.81
CA LEU A 35 -2.55 10.82 14.15
C LEU A 35 -1.22 11.08 14.85
N ALA A 36 -0.10 10.90 14.14
CA ALA A 36 1.23 11.17 14.66
C ALA A 36 1.42 12.65 15.02
N GLN A 37 0.85 13.57 14.23
CA GLN A 37 0.87 15.01 14.52
C GLN A 37 0.03 15.36 15.76
N ALA A 38 -1.15 14.75 15.92
CA ALA A 38 -2.03 15.01 17.05
C ALA A 38 -1.44 14.50 18.39
N TYR A 39 -0.65 13.42 18.35
CA TYR A 39 -0.09 12.74 19.52
C TYR A 39 1.45 12.76 19.55
N ALA A 40 2.08 13.79 18.97
CA ALA A 40 3.53 13.85 18.78
C ALA A 40 4.34 13.72 20.09
N ASP A 41 3.81 14.26 21.19
CA ASP A 41 4.43 14.23 22.51
C ASP A 41 3.98 13.01 23.37
N ASP A 42 3.09 12.16 22.87
CA ASP A 42 2.57 11.01 23.60
C ASP A 42 3.51 9.79 23.45
N PRO A 43 4.05 9.23 24.56
CA PRO A 43 4.90 8.04 24.50
C PRO A 43 4.18 6.80 23.91
N LEU A 44 2.85 6.76 23.88
CA LEU A 44 2.06 5.69 23.26
C LEU A 44 2.16 5.67 21.73
N LEU A 45 2.68 6.74 21.12
CA LEU A 45 2.96 6.78 19.68
C LEU A 45 4.24 5.99 19.33
N LEU A 46 5.16 5.79 20.28
CA LEU A 46 6.47 5.17 20.04
C LEU A 46 6.41 3.77 19.41
N PRO A 47 5.53 2.83 19.83
CA PRO A 47 5.48 1.52 19.19
C PRO A 47 5.02 1.58 17.73
N ILE A 48 4.13 2.54 17.40
CA ILE A 48 3.66 2.76 16.01
C ILE A 48 4.82 3.34 15.18
N LEU A 49 5.51 4.35 15.69
CA LEU A 49 6.66 4.97 15.00
C LEU A 49 7.81 3.96 14.76
N LYS A 50 8.09 3.08 15.73
CA LYS A 50 9.10 2.02 15.56
C LYS A 50 8.79 1.08 14.38
N ARG A 51 7.52 0.96 14.01
CA ARG A 51 7.04 0.13 12.91
C ARG A 51 6.45 0.96 11.75
N ALA A 52 6.85 2.21 11.66
CA ALA A 52 6.55 3.08 10.52
C ALA A 52 7.00 2.41 9.21
N GLY A 53 6.16 2.46 8.18
CA GLY A 53 6.42 1.77 6.91
C GLY A 53 6.42 0.24 7.02
N GLN A 54 5.91 -0.36 8.11
CA GLN A 54 5.81 -1.83 8.30
C GLN A 54 4.37 -2.35 8.42
N ASP A 55 4.21 -3.64 8.19
CA ASP A 55 2.92 -4.31 8.33
C ASP A 55 2.71 -4.65 9.81
N LEU A 56 1.56 -4.25 10.35
CA LEU A 56 1.14 -4.41 11.75
C LEU A 56 0.12 -5.54 11.92
N SER A 57 -0.10 -6.35 10.89
CA SER A 57 -1.08 -7.45 10.90
C SER A 57 -0.90 -8.44 12.06
N ASP A 58 0.31 -8.54 12.62
CA ASP A 58 0.62 -9.39 13.78
C ASP A 58 0.03 -8.88 15.11
N TRP A 59 -0.32 -7.59 15.20
CA TRP A 59 -1.01 -7.02 16.36
C TRP A 59 -2.50 -7.37 16.40
N PHE A 60 -3.07 -7.70 15.24
CA PHE A 60 -4.50 -7.90 15.06
C PHE A 60 -4.85 -9.38 14.82
N ASP A 61 -6.04 -9.77 15.23
CA ASP A 61 -6.63 -11.05 14.91
C ASP A 61 -7.40 -10.92 13.58
N PRO A 62 -7.02 -11.68 12.52
CA PRO A 62 -7.70 -11.65 11.23
C PRO A 62 -9.19 -12.01 11.30
N ALA A 63 -9.63 -12.76 12.31
CA ALA A 63 -11.02 -13.19 12.42
C ALA A 63 -11.93 -12.10 13.01
N THR A 64 -11.43 -11.31 13.97
CA THR A 64 -12.21 -10.27 14.64
C THR A 64 -11.98 -8.88 14.05
N SER A 65 -10.91 -8.70 13.27
CA SER A 65 -10.42 -7.40 12.81
C SER A 65 -10.15 -6.43 13.97
N ASP A 66 -9.78 -6.98 15.13
CA ASP A 66 -9.44 -6.24 16.34
C ASP A 66 -8.15 -6.80 16.95
N LEU A 67 -7.65 -6.17 18.02
CA LEU A 67 -6.41 -6.57 18.67
C LEU A 67 -6.42 -8.03 19.10
N ARG A 68 -5.28 -8.70 18.92
CA ARG A 68 -5.08 -10.02 19.54
C ARG A 68 -5.19 -9.88 21.04
N THR A 69 -5.77 -10.89 21.69
CA THR A 69 -5.93 -10.92 23.14
C THR A 69 -5.25 -12.13 23.75
N HIS A 70 -4.88 -12.03 25.02
CA HIS A 70 -4.37 -13.13 25.82
C HIS A 70 -4.97 -13.07 27.23
N VAL A 71 -4.91 -14.19 27.96
CA VAL A 71 -5.24 -14.21 29.38
C VAL A 71 -4.04 -13.70 30.15
N HIS A 72 -4.17 -12.54 30.78
CA HIS A 72 -3.08 -11.92 31.51
C HIS A 72 -2.74 -12.74 32.77
N PRO A 73 -1.47 -13.14 32.96
CA PRO A 73 -1.12 -14.16 33.96
C PRO A 73 -1.32 -13.71 35.41
N LEU A 74 -1.29 -12.40 35.68
CA LEU A 74 -1.45 -11.87 37.04
C LEU A 74 -2.91 -11.61 37.41
N THR A 75 -3.75 -11.24 36.45
CA THR A 75 -5.14 -10.84 36.70
C THR A 75 -6.15 -11.92 36.31
N GLY A 76 -5.75 -12.88 35.47
CA GLY A 76 -6.66 -13.88 34.91
C GLY A 76 -7.69 -13.30 33.94
N THR A 77 -7.58 -12.02 33.57
CA THR A 77 -8.50 -11.32 32.67
C THR A 77 -8.02 -11.36 31.23
N VAL A 78 -8.94 -11.27 30.28
CA VAL A 78 -8.61 -11.12 28.86
C VAL A 78 -8.11 -9.69 28.62
N ALA A 79 -6.91 -9.55 28.06
CA ALA A 79 -6.27 -8.27 27.81
C ALA A 79 -5.63 -8.22 26.40
N PRO A 80 -5.49 -7.02 25.80
CA PRO A 80 -4.79 -6.86 24.53
C PRO A 80 -3.34 -7.38 24.59
N PHE A 81 -2.93 -8.12 23.57
CA PHE A 81 -1.59 -8.66 23.43
C PHE A 81 -0.68 -7.61 22.78
N THR A 82 0.12 -6.94 23.60
CA THR A 82 1.02 -5.84 23.17
C THR A 82 2.46 -6.09 23.62
N PRO A 83 3.20 -7.00 22.96
CA PRO A 83 4.55 -7.40 23.40
C PRO A 83 5.57 -6.27 23.35
N ASP A 84 5.43 -5.36 22.37
CA ASP A 84 6.32 -4.19 22.20
C ASP A 84 5.94 -3.00 23.09
N GLY A 85 4.92 -3.18 23.95
CA GLY A 85 4.36 -2.15 24.81
C GLY A 85 3.02 -1.61 24.31
N ARG A 86 2.29 -0.95 25.22
CA ARG A 86 0.99 -0.33 24.93
C ARG A 86 1.17 0.82 23.93
N PHE A 87 0.34 0.83 22.89
CA PHE A 87 0.30 1.90 21.89
C PHE A 87 -1.02 2.67 21.94
N LEU A 88 -1.11 3.70 21.10
CA LEU A 88 -2.22 4.63 21.08
C LEU A 88 -3.58 3.93 20.92
N HIS A 89 -4.60 4.42 21.64
CA HIS A 89 -5.96 3.89 21.69
C HIS A 89 -6.12 2.48 22.31
N VAL A 90 -5.04 1.84 22.77
CA VAL A 90 -5.13 0.56 23.50
C VAL A 90 -5.46 0.81 24.99
N PRO A 91 -6.50 0.16 25.54
CA PRO A 91 -6.84 0.29 26.96
C PRO A 91 -5.72 -0.27 27.85
N PRO A 92 -5.47 0.34 29.03
CA PRO A 92 -4.53 -0.21 30.00
C PRO A 92 -5.09 -1.51 30.60
N VAL A 93 -4.20 -2.45 30.93
CA VAL A 93 -4.58 -3.75 31.55
C VAL A 93 -5.19 -3.56 32.95
N MET A 94 -4.76 -2.50 33.64
CA MET A 94 -5.22 -2.15 34.97
C MET A 94 -6.01 -0.83 34.93
N PRO A 95 -6.99 -0.64 35.82
CA PRO A 95 -7.73 0.62 35.90
C PRO A 95 -6.76 1.76 36.21
N ARG A 96 -6.86 2.85 35.43
CA ARG A 96 -6.03 4.03 35.53
C ARG A 96 -6.91 5.28 35.53
N ALA A 97 -6.63 6.23 36.43
CA ALA A 97 -7.40 7.46 36.54
C ALA A 97 -7.11 8.46 35.39
N ASP A 98 -5.96 8.32 34.74
CA ASP A 98 -5.53 9.14 33.60
C ASP A 98 -5.94 8.53 32.23
N TRP A 99 -6.79 7.51 32.23
CA TRP A 99 -7.33 6.91 31.01
C TRP A 99 -8.86 6.94 31.04
N SER A 100 -9.47 7.37 29.93
CA SER A 100 -10.92 7.39 29.75
C SER A 100 -11.28 6.73 28.41
N SER A 101 -12.29 5.86 28.43
CA SER A 101 -12.89 5.30 27.22
C SER A 101 -13.56 6.36 26.35
N ASP A 102 -14.01 7.47 26.95
CA ASP A 102 -14.75 8.52 26.26
C ASP A 102 -13.84 9.32 25.32
N HIS A 103 -12.53 9.34 25.58
CA HIS A 103 -11.54 9.98 24.72
C HIS A 103 -11.18 9.13 23.48
N VAL A 104 -11.53 7.84 23.49
CA VAL A 104 -11.28 6.90 22.39
C VAL A 104 -12.62 6.45 21.83
N ALA A 105 -13.33 7.36 21.16
CA ALA A 105 -14.62 7.05 20.53
C ALA A 105 -14.46 5.99 19.41
N CYS A 106 -13.36 6.06 18.66
CA CYS A 106 -12.99 5.09 17.64
C CYS A 106 -11.47 4.87 17.66
N PRO A 107 -11.00 3.63 17.89
CA PRO A 107 -9.58 3.31 17.73
C PRO A 107 -9.10 3.60 16.30
N TRP A 108 -7.81 3.91 16.14
CA TRP A 108 -7.29 4.37 14.84
C TRP A 108 -7.40 3.27 13.77
N TRP A 109 -7.33 2.00 14.17
CA TRP A 109 -7.47 0.85 13.26
C TRP A 109 -8.91 0.62 12.81
N LEU A 110 -9.92 1.18 13.47
CA LEU A 110 -11.31 1.11 13.03
C LEU A 110 -11.76 2.38 12.30
N ASP A 111 -10.93 3.42 12.32
CA ASP A 111 -11.27 4.71 11.77
C ASP A 111 -10.92 4.82 10.28
N ARG A 112 -11.96 4.90 9.45
CA ARG A 112 -11.83 5.02 7.99
C ARG A 112 -11.24 6.34 7.53
N GLN A 113 -11.13 7.35 8.39
CA GLN A 113 -10.50 8.61 8.02
C GLN A 113 -9.03 8.43 7.63
N TYR A 114 -8.36 7.43 8.22
CA TYR A 114 -6.96 7.11 7.96
C TYR A 114 -6.78 6.11 6.82
N HIS A 115 -7.85 5.51 6.29
CA HIS A 115 -7.75 4.47 5.27
C HIS A 115 -7.35 5.06 3.92
N LEU A 116 -6.17 4.67 3.42
CA LEU A 116 -5.62 5.16 2.16
C LEU A 116 -5.94 4.23 0.97
N GLY A 117 -5.89 2.91 1.18
CA GLY A 117 -6.03 1.94 0.10
C GLY A 117 -5.77 0.50 0.55
N SER A 118 -5.57 -0.38 -0.44
CA SER A 118 -5.28 -1.79 -0.20
C SER A 118 -3.83 -2.13 -0.54
N LEU A 119 -3.20 -2.95 0.30
CA LEU A 119 -1.86 -3.45 0.06
C LEU A 119 -1.93 -4.51 -1.04
N SER A 120 -1.16 -4.34 -2.10
CA SER A 120 -1.07 -5.32 -3.17
C SER A 120 -0.44 -6.63 -2.67
N ARG A 121 -0.98 -7.75 -3.16
CA ARG A 121 -0.43 -9.09 -2.87
C ARG A 121 0.69 -9.46 -3.84
N GLN A 122 0.70 -8.87 -5.02
CA GLN A 122 1.58 -9.21 -6.13
C GLN A 122 2.05 -7.94 -6.82
N ALA A 123 3.16 -7.38 -6.33
CA ALA A 123 3.84 -6.29 -7.02
C ALA A 123 4.84 -6.87 -8.02
N ARG A 124 4.87 -6.30 -9.23
CA ARG A 124 5.81 -6.67 -10.30
C ARG A 124 6.37 -5.44 -10.96
N HIS A 125 7.51 -5.59 -11.62
CA HIS A 125 8.08 -4.52 -12.43
C HIS A 125 7.64 -4.68 -13.89
N ILE A 126 7.39 -3.56 -14.54
CA ILE A 126 7.15 -3.49 -15.98
C ILE A 126 8.12 -2.47 -16.59
N ARG A 127 8.47 -2.67 -17.86
CA ARG A 127 9.22 -1.70 -18.64
C ARG A 127 8.26 -0.94 -19.54
N ILE A 128 8.31 0.37 -19.50
CA ILE A 128 7.56 1.25 -20.39
C ILE A 128 8.55 1.91 -21.34
N VAL A 129 8.34 1.72 -22.64
CA VAL A 129 9.19 2.29 -23.70
C VAL A 129 8.41 3.35 -24.45
N ASN A 130 8.86 4.59 -24.34
CA ASN A 130 8.34 5.67 -25.17
C ASN A 130 8.93 5.58 -26.57
N THR A 131 8.10 5.18 -27.53
CA THR A 131 8.55 4.98 -28.91
C THR A 131 8.92 6.28 -29.64
N LEU A 132 8.41 7.42 -29.18
CA LEU A 132 8.73 8.74 -29.75
C LEU A 132 10.11 9.24 -29.27
N THR A 133 10.40 9.11 -27.98
CA THR A 133 11.64 9.64 -27.36
C THR A 133 12.73 8.58 -27.17
N GLN A 134 12.41 7.29 -27.37
CA GLN A 134 13.26 6.14 -27.08
C GLN A 134 13.67 6.02 -25.61
N GLN A 135 12.93 6.65 -24.71
CA GLN A 135 13.15 6.54 -23.26
C GLN A 135 12.55 5.23 -22.75
N GLU A 136 13.28 4.57 -21.84
CA GLU A 136 12.85 3.37 -21.16
C GLU A 136 12.79 3.63 -19.66
N ASP A 137 11.61 3.39 -19.08
CA ASP A 137 11.36 3.57 -17.66
C ASP A 137 10.87 2.24 -17.06
N VAL A 138 11.39 1.88 -15.89
CA VAL A 138 10.94 0.71 -15.15
C VAL A 138 10.04 1.17 -14.02
N LEU A 139 8.81 0.65 -13.99
CA LEU A 139 7.80 0.99 -13.01
C LEU A 139 7.42 -0.25 -12.19
N GLU A 140 7.37 -0.10 -10.87
CA GLU A 140 6.73 -1.08 -10.00
C GLU A 140 5.21 -0.86 -10.00
N VAL A 141 4.45 -1.91 -10.31
CA VAL A 141 2.99 -1.89 -10.42
C VAL A 141 2.39 -3.04 -9.63
N CYS A 142 1.15 -2.85 -9.20
CA CYS A 142 0.39 -3.89 -8.49
C CYS A 142 -0.38 -4.75 -9.51
N GLY A 143 -0.41 -6.06 -9.32
CA GLY A 143 -1.11 -6.98 -10.24
C GLY A 143 -2.62 -6.74 -10.31
N GLU A 144 -3.19 -6.13 -9.27
CA GLU A 144 -4.59 -5.77 -9.16
C GLU A 144 -4.94 -4.43 -9.82
N GLU A 145 -3.96 -3.68 -10.31
CA GLU A 145 -4.18 -2.39 -10.96
C GLU A 145 -4.65 -2.54 -12.40
N THR A 146 -5.61 -1.68 -12.78
CA THR A 146 -5.96 -1.48 -14.19
C THR A 146 -4.88 -0.66 -14.89
N LEU A 147 -4.82 -0.75 -16.21
CA LEU A 147 -3.90 0.07 -17.00
C LEU A 147 -4.09 1.58 -16.81
N THR A 148 -5.31 2.02 -16.50
CA THR A 148 -5.57 3.43 -16.15
C THR A 148 -4.84 3.83 -14.87
N GLN A 149 -4.86 2.98 -13.84
CA GLN A 149 -4.13 3.23 -12.58
C GLN A 149 -2.61 3.18 -12.79
N ILE A 150 -2.13 2.28 -13.65
CA ILE A 150 -0.72 2.23 -14.05
C ILE A 150 -0.31 3.50 -14.82
N GLN A 151 -1.17 4.00 -15.71
CA GLN A 151 -0.94 5.28 -16.40
C GLN A 151 -0.87 6.44 -15.41
N ASP A 152 -1.75 6.47 -14.39
CA ASP A 152 -1.72 7.51 -13.36
C ASP A 152 -0.40 7.50 -12.58
N ARG A 153 0.19 6.33 -12.30
CA ARG A 153 1.55 6.23 -11.74
C ARG A 153 2.61 6.77 -12.71
N TYR A 154 2.51 6.41 -13.99
CA TYR A 154 3.45 6.82 -15.01
C TYR A 154 3.41 8.33 -15.31
N LEU A 155 2.35 9.05 -14.93
CA LEU A 155 2.28 10.52 -15.03
C LEU A 155 3.38 11.24 -14.25
N MET A 156 3.91 10.63 -13.18
CA MET A 156 5.04 11.18 -12.44
C MET A 156 6.32 11.22 -13.27
N VAL A 157 6.46 10.32 -14.25
CA VAL A 157 7.60 10.22 -15.17
C VAL A 157 7.34 11.01 -16.45
N ASN A 158 6.14 10.87 -17.00
CA ASN A 158 5.70 11.57 -18.20
C ASN A 158 4.35 12.25 -17.97
N SER A 159 4.36 13.55 -17.73
CA SER A 159 3.16 14.37 -17.48
C SER A 159 2.11 14.33 -18.59
N HIS A 160 2.51 13.91 -19.79
CA HIS A 160 1.65 13.79 -20.96
C HIS A 160 1.21 12.34 -21.24
N ALA A 161 1.44 11.40 -20.32
CA ALA A 161 1.13 9.97 -20.50
C ALA A 161 -0.34 9.67 -20.89
N LYS A 162 -1.28 10.60 -20.59
CA LYS A 162 -2.69 10.51 -21.03
C LYS A 162 -2.87 10.60 -22.55
N GLY A 163 -1.97 11.27 -23.26
CA GLY A 163 -1.97 11.39 -24.72
C GLY A 163 -1.24 10.26 -25.44
N TYR A 164 -1.02 9.13 -24.78
CA TYR A 164 -0.34 7.97 -25.37
C TYR A 164 -1.26 6.76 -25.43
N MET A 165 -1.15 6.00 -26.52
CA MET A 165 -1.73 4.66 -26.66
C MET A 165 -0.75 3.62 -26.14
N TRP A 166 -1.25 2.68 -25.34
CA TRP A 166 -0.45 1.62 -24.73
C TRP A 166 -0.58 0.33 -25.54
N LYS A 167 0.56 -0.32 -25.82
CA LYS A 167 0.63 -1.56 -26.59
C LYS A 167 1.52 -2.60 -25.92
N TYR A 168 1.15 -3.86 -26.09
CA TYR A 168 1.99 -5.01 -25.75
C TYR A 168 2.11 -5.93 -26.97
N LEU A 169 3.33 -6.29 -27.36
CA LEU A 169 3.61 -7.10 -28.55
C LEU A 169 2.87 -6.62 -29.82
N GLY A 170 2.71 -5.31 -29.97
CA GLY A 170 2.03 -4.68 -31.11
C GLY A 170 0.49 -4.59 -31.00
N ALA A 171 -0.13 -5.27 -30.04
CA ALA A 171 -1.57 -5.19 -29.79
C ALA A 171 -1.91 -4.00 -28.87
N LEU A 172 -3.04 -3.33 -29.13
CA LEU A 172 -3.56 -2.26 -28.27
C LEU A 172 -4.09 -2.85 -26.97
N LEU A 173 -3.76 -2.22 -25.85
CA LEU A 173 -4.22 -2.63 -24.53
C LEU A 173 -5.52 -1.91 -24.15
N ASP A 174 -6.39 -2.60 -23.42
CA ASP A 174 -7.58 -2.01 -22.82
C ASP A 174 -7.23 -1.38 -21.48
N MET A 175 -7.45 -0.06 -21.37
CA MET A 175 -7.11 0.74 -20.19
C MET A 175 -7.96 0.38 -18.95
N THR A 176 -9.12 -0.26 -19.15
CA THR A 176 -10.04 -0.65 -18.06
C THR A 176 -9.67 -1.99 -17.43
N LEU A 177 -8.82 -2.77 -18.10
CA LEU A 177 -8.42 -4.11 -17.68
C LEU A 177 -7.06 -4.09 -16.98
N THR A 178 -6.81 -5.11 -16.17
CA THR A 178 -5.50 -5.38 -15.54
C THR A 178 -4.48 -5.89 -16.57
N LEU A 179 -3.21 -5.95 -16.19
CA LEU A 179 -2.16 -6.54 -17.04
C LEU A 179 -2.46 -8.02 -17.36
N GLN A 180 -2.92 -8.78 -16.36
CA GLN A 180 -3.28 -10.19 -16.53
C GLN A 180 -4.42 -10.38 -17.54
N GLU A 181 -5.48 -9.57 -17.43
CA GLU A 181 -6.64 -9.61 -18.32
C GLU A 181 -6.30 -9.16 -19.75
N ASN A 182 -5.33 -8.25 -19.90
CA ASN A 182 -4.74 -7.87 -21.18
C ASN A 182 -3.79 -8.93 -21.77
N GLY A 183 -3.67 -10.11 -21.16
CA GLY A 183 -2.82 -11.19 -21.65
C GLY A 183 -1.33 -11.02 -21.34
N ILE A 184 -0.99 -10.24 -20.30
CA ILE A 184 0.38 -10.03 -19.82
C ILE A 184 0.55 -10.75 -18.47
N PRO A 185 0.81 -12.07 -18.48
CA PRO A 185 0.88 -12.86 -17.25
C PRO A 185 2.02 -12.43 -16.33
N ASP A 186 1.87 -12.65 -15.03
CA ASP A 186 2.98 -12.51 -14.08
C ASP A 186 3.85 -13.78 -14.10
N GLU A 187 5.03 -13.65 -14.69
CA GLU A 187 5.99 -14.75 -14.87
C GLU A 187 7.04 -14.81 -13.74
N THR A 188 6.96 -13.93 -12.73
CA THR A 188 7.97 -13.81 -11.67
C THR A 188 8.30 -15.14 -10.99
N ALA A 189 7.27 -15.95 -10.68
CA ALA A 189 7.46 -17.26 -10.07
C ALA A 189 8.19 -18.26 -10.99
N MET A 190 7.87 -18.24 -12.29
CA MET A 190 8.52 -19.09 -13.30
C MET A 190 9.98 -18.68 -13.50
N LEU A 191 10.27 -17.38 -13.62
CA LEU A 191 11.62 -16.86 -13.75
C LEU A 191 12.51 -17.28 -12.56
N HIS A 192 11.97 -17.17 -11.34
CA HIS A 192 12.68 -17.60 -10.13
C HIS A 192 12.98 -19.11 -10.12
N GLN A 193 12.01 -19.95 -10.53
CA GLN A 193 12.22 -21.40 -10.61
C GLN A 193 13.29 -21.79 -11.64
N LEU A 194 13.36 -21.05 -12.75
CA LEU A 194 14.33 -21.28 -13.82
C LEU A 194 15.68 -20.57 -13.56
N ALA A 195 15.85 -19.91 -12.41
CA ALA A 195 17.02 -19.10 -12.07
C ALA A 195 17.38 -18.06 -13.15
N MET A 196 16.36 -17.50 -13.81
CA MET A 196 16.54 -16.43 -14.79
C MET A 196 16.59 -15.07 -14.10
N ASP A 197 17.35 -14.14 -14.67
CA ASP A 197 17.41 -12.76 -14.17
C ASP A 197 16.05 -12.06 -14.40
N PRO A 198 15.33 -11.68 -13.33
CA PRO A 198 14.02 -11.04 -13.47
C PRO A 198 14.09 -9.66 -14.15
N VAL A 199 15.23 -8.96 -14.10
CA VAL A 199 15.38 -7.63 -14.70
C VAL A 199 15.53 -7.70 -16.21
N ALA A 200 16.18 -8.76 -16.71
CA ALA A 200 16.35 -8.99 -18.14
C ALA A 200 15.03 -9.34 -18.85
N TRP A 201 14.08 -9.92 -18.12
CA TRP A 201 12.83 -10.47 -18.66
C TRP A 201 11.58 -9.68 -18.25
N LEU A 202 11.72 -8.38 -18.00
CA LEU A 202 10.57 -7.53 -17.68
C LEU A 202 9.62 -7.42 -18.89
N PRO A 203 8.29 -7.55 -18.67
CA PRO A 203 7.31 -7.30 -19.72
C PRO A 203 7.45 -5.86 -20.21
N THR A 204 7.52 -5.69 -21.54
CA THR A 204 7.75 -4.38 -22.16
C THR A 204 6.47 -3.85 -22.81
N LEU A 205 5.94 -2.78 -22.25
CA LEU A 205 4.80 -2.04 -22.78
C LEU A 205 5.34 -0.85 -23.59
N HIS A 206 4.81 -0.68 -24.79
CA HIS A 206 5.19 0.42 -25.67
C HIS A 206 4.12 1.49 -25.63
N VAL A 207 4.53 2.73 -25.38
CA VAL A 207 3.65 3.89 -25.47
C VAL A 207 3.91 4.64 -26.78
N TYR A 208 2.83 4.88 -27.52
CA TYR A 208 2.84 5.60 -28.79
C TYR A 208 2.10 6.91 -28.61
N PHE A 209 2.74 8.01 -28.96
CA PHE A 209 2.08 9.32 -28.94
C PHE A 209 0.86 9.28 -29.87
N SER A 210 -0.33 9.55 -29.32
CA SER A 210 -1.52 9.84 -30.10
C SER A 210 -1.68 11.35 -30.16
N ASP A 211 -1.68 11.90 -31.37
CA ASP A 211 -1.86 13.33 -31.68
C ASP A 211 -3.29 13.84 -31.41
N ASP A 212 -3.89 13.39 -30.31
CA ASP A 212 -5.26 13.75 -29.95
C ASP A 212 -5.23 15.15 -29.29
N LEU A 213 -5.28 16.17 -30.14
CA LEU A 213 -5.46 17.60 -29.80
C LEU A 213 -6.86 17.87 -29.20
N THR A 214 -7.24 17.19 -28.12
CA THR A 214 -8.57 17.37 -27.48
C THR A 214 -8.54 18.13 -26.16
N VAL A 215 -7.40 18.69 -25.73
CA VAL A 215 -7.38 19.61 -24.58
C VAL A 215 -6.50 20.82 -24.86
N ALA A 216 -7.14 21.90 -25.33
CA ALA A 216 -6.68 23.28 -25.21
C ALA A 216 -7.58 24.00 -24.20
#